data_AF-A0AAW7SCL1-F1
#
_entry.id   AF-A0AAW7SCL1-F1
#
_cell.length_a   1.000
_cell.length_b   1.000
_cell.length_c   1.000
_cell.angle_alpha   90.00
_cell.angle_beta   90.00
_cell.angle_gamma   90.00
#
_symmetry.space_group_name_H-M   'P 1'
#
loop_
_entity.id
_entity.type
_entity.pdbx_description
1 polymer ?
#
loop_
_entity_poly.entity_id
_entity_poly.type
_entity_poly.pdbx_seq_one_letter_code
_entity_poly.pdbx_strand_id
1 'polypeptide(L)' 'MSTPAREHLSRVVHIAIPYASHIRTAIKRRCIPFKGKDKNGRYIDPSNNADAFSVVK' A
#
# COMPACT_ATOMS: atom_id res chain seq x y z
N MET A 1 5.21 1.09 35.25
CA MET A 1 4.21 1.36 34.22
C MET A 1 4.93 1.60 32.91
N SER A 2 4.85 0.68 31.95
CA SER A 2 5.60 0.79 30.69
C SER A 2 4.94 -0.02 29.57
N THR A 3 4.28 0.66 28.65
CA THR A 3 4.12 0.21 27.25
C THR A 3 4.07 1.43 26.32
N PRO A 4 5.17 1.79 25.64
CA PRO A 4 5.13 2.69 24.50
C PRO A 4 5.17 1.84 23.21
N ALA A 5 4.12 1.07 22.94
CA ALA A 5 4.09 0.18 21.77
C ALA A 5 2.74 0.19 21.05
N ARG A 6 1.94 1.25 21.22
CA ARG A 6 0.57 1.30 20.68
C ARG A 6 0.23 2.57 19.91
N GLU A 7 1.23 3.25 19.35
CA GLU A 7 1.01 4.31 18.37
C GLU A 7 1.96 4.19 17.17
N HIS A 8 2.11 2.97 16.65
CA HIS A 8 2.47 2.86 15.23
C HIS A 8 1.17 3.16 14.46
N LEU A 9 0.85 4.45 14.30
CA LEU A 9 -0.18 4.89 13.36
C LEU A 9 0.07 4.13 12.06
N SER A 10 -0.83 3.21 11.71
CA SER A 10 -0.70 2.36 10.53
C SER A 10 -0.60 3.27 9.32
N ARG A 11 0.63 3.61 8.90
CA ARG A 11 0.84 4.48 7.75
C ARG A 11 0.28 3.72 6.54
N VAL A 12 -0.56 4.37 5.76
CA VAL A 12 -1.14 3.80 4.54
C VAL A 12 -1.08 4.86 3.45
N VAL A 13 -0.90 4.43 2.21
CA VAL A 13 -1.00 5.32 1.04
C VAL A 13 -2.39 5.15 0.45
N HIS A 14 -3.10 6.25 0.23
CA HIS A 14 -4.36 6.26 -0.50
C HIS A 14 -4.08 6.41 -1.99
N ILE A 15 -4.48 5.44 -2.79
CA ILE A 15 -4.35 5.50 -4.26
C ILE A 15 -5.72 5.55 -4.92
N ALA A 16 -5.79 6.22 -6.07
CA ALA A 16 -6.95 6.21 -6.96
C ALA A 16 -6.53 5.54 -8.27
N ILE A 17 -7.12 4.38 -8.59
CA ILE A 17 -6.78 3.62 -9.80
C ILE A 17 -8.03 3.34 -10.65
N PRO A 18 -7.87 3.33 -11.99
CA PRO A 18 -8.93 2.86 -12.85
C PRO A 18 -9.15 1.36 -12.63
N TYR A 19 -10.37 0.99 -12.28
CA TYR A 19 -10.82 -0.39 -12.25
C TYR A 19 -11.56 -0.64 -13.57
N ALA A 20 -10.90 -1.34 -14.49
CA ALA A 20 -11.51 -1.82 -15.71
C ALA A 20 -12.24 -3.13 -15.40
N SER A 21 -13.57 -3.08 -15.24
CA SER A 21 -14.38 -4.27 -15.43
C SER A 21 -14.82 -4.34 -16.89
N HIS A 22 -15.19 -5.51 -17.38
CA HIS A 22 -15.65 -5.71 -18.78
C HIS A 22 -16.89 -4.88 -19.15
N ILE A 23 -17.46 -4.14 -18.20
CA ILE A 23 -18.74 -3.44 -18.33
C ILE A 23 -18.59 -1.93 -18.06
N ARG A 24 -17.68 -1.49 -17.17
CA ARG A 24 -17.47 -0.06 -16.86
C ARG A 24 -16.05 0.25 -16.37
N THR A 25 -15.51 1.38 -16.80
CA THR A 25 -14.31 2.00 -16.21
C THR A 25 -14.74 2.91 -15.06
N ALA A 26 -14.28 2.63 -13.84
CA ALA A 26 -14.52 3.48 -12.68
C ALA A 26 -13.23 3.74 -11.91
N ILE A 27 -13.04 4.95 -11.41
CA ILE A 27 -11.94 5.24 -10.49
C ILE A 27 -12.32 4.74 -9.10
N LYS A 28 -11.52 3.83 -8.54
CA LYS A 28 -11.69 3.35 -7.17
C LYS A 28 -10.55 3.83 -6.29
N ARG A 29 -10.91 4.24 -5.08
CA ARG A 29 -9.95 4.57 -4.02
C ARG A 29 -9.64 3.32 -3.21
N ARG A 30 -8.37 3.14 -2.84
CA ARG A 30 -7.94 2.05 -1.95
C ARG A 30 -6.81 2.52 -1.04
N CYS A 31 -6.79 2.00 0.19
CA CYS A 31 -5.70 2.16 1.13
C CYS A 31 -4.70 1.01 0.94
N ILE A 32 -3.42 1.35 0.82
CA ILE A 32 -2.32 0.39 0.70
C ILE A 32 -1.41 0.52 1.92
N PRO A 33 -1.24 -0.54 2.73
CA PRO A 33 -0.32 -0.53 3.86
C PRO A 33 1.15 -0.72 3.43
N PHE A 34 2.08 -0.31 4.29
CA PHE A 34 3.50 -0.68 4.18
C PHE A 34 3.67 -2.13 4.64
N LYS A 35 4.31 -2.97 3.82
CA LYS A 35 4.53 -4.39 4.11
C LYS A 35 6.02 -4.76 4.12
N GLY A 36 6.90 -3.88 3.67
CA GLY A 36 8.35 -4.12 3.62
C GLY A 36 8.76 -5.11 2.53
N LYS A 37 9.95 -5.71 2.73
CA LYS A 37 10.59 -6.65 1.82
C LYS A 37 10.70 -8.04 2.45
N ASP A 38 10.72 -9.06 1.60
CA ASP A 38 11.06 -10.42 2.00
C ASP A 38 12.56 -10.56 2.34
N LYS A 39 12.95 -11.73 2.83
CA LYS A 39 14.34 -12.05 3.17
C LYS A 39 15.34 -11.94 2.01
N ASN A 40 14.85 -11.93 0.77
CA ASN A 40 15.66 -11.80 -0.44
C ASN A 40 15.68 -10.35 -0.95
N GLY A 41 15.10 -9.41 -0.21
CA GLY A 41 15.02 -7.99 -0.58
C GLY A 41 13.92 -7.66 -1.60
N ARG A 42 13.02 -8.59 -1.93
CA ARG A 42 11.90 -8.34 -2.85
C ARG A 42 10.71 -7.77 -2.08
N TYR A 43 10.01 -6.79 -2.64
CA TYR A 43 8.79 -6.27 -2.01
C TYR A 43 7.72 -7.36 -1.89
N ILE A 44 7.17 -7.51 -0.69
CA ILE A 44 6.08 -8.46 -0.46
C ILE A 44 4.82 -7.89 -1.11
N ASP A 45 4.18 -8.65 -2.01
CA ASP A 45 2.92 -8.28 -2.67
C ASP A 45 2.92 -6.84 -3.23
N PRO A 46 3.76 -6.55 -4.25
CA PRO A 46 4.13 -5.17 -4.63
C PRO A 46 2.94 -4.26 -4.93
N SER A 47 1.91 -4.76 -5.64
CA SER A 47 0.72 -3.97 -6.00
C SER A 47 -0.12 -3.53 -4.79
N ASN A 48 0.06 -4.19 -3.64
CA ASN A 48 -0.64 -3.93 -2.39
C ASN A 48 0.34 -3.55 -1.26
N ASN A 49 1.51 -3.03 -1.62
CA ASN A 49 2.56 -2.65 -0.68
C ASN A 49 3.05 -1.23 -0.98
N ALA A 50 2.83 -0.31 -0.04
CA ALA A 50 3.19 1.10 -0.20
C ALA A 50 4.71 1.30 -0.37
N ASP A 51 5.54 0.41 0.17
CA ASP A 51 7.00 0.45 0.02
C ASP A 51 7.47 0.23 -1.42
N ALA A 52 6.64 -0.39 -2.26
CA ALA A 52 6.98 -0.71 -3.65
C ALA A 52 6.71 0.43 -4.63
N PHE A 53 6.07 1.52 -4.20
CA PHE A 53 5.72 2.64 -5.07
C PHE A 53 6.83 3.71 -5.07
N SER A 54 6.95 4.44 -6.17
CA SER A 54 7.86 5.57 -6.32
C SER A 54 7.21 6.64 -7.18
N VAL A 55 7.57 7.91 -6.95
CA VAL A 55 7.10 9.02 -7.79
C VAL A 55 7.81 8.93 -9.13
N VAL A 56 7.05 8.73 -10.21
CA VAL A 56 7.55 8.86 -11.58
C VAL A 56 7.50 10.33 -11.97
N LYS A 57 8.60 10.85 -12.54
CA LYS A 57 8.74 12.24 -12.96
C LYS A 57 8.65 12.36 -14.48
#